data_AF-A0A7V8RUZ3-F1
#
_entry.id   AF-A0A7V8RUZ3-F1
#
_cell.length_a   1.000
_cell.length_b   1.000
_cell.length_c   1.000
_cell.angle_alpha   90.00
_cell.angle_beta   90.00
_cell.angle_gamma   90.00
#
_symmetry.space_group_name_H-M   'P 1'
#
loop_
_entity.id
_entity.type
_entity.pdbx_description
1 polymer ?
#
loop_
_entity_poly.entity_id
_entity_poly.type
_entity_poly.pdbx_seq_one_letter_code
_entity_poly.pdbx_strand_id
1 'polypeptide(L)'
;MNSRILAAVAASALTVGLTACGSTSTPTASPEPQPFPREPQCQDISRPADPHNVIGSHWFKDDSCSILNMNRAGAGVDPDQAEKIVYDARMKMLFGKRDIAMLTIEANKQLDHPSGVTTDFAGVIAQRHASVTKEVNESREALGGRAPEGFKVTIVKGDVPSASPGIAPKK
;
A
#
# COMPACT_ATOMS: atom_id res chain seq x y z
N MET A 1 -32.92 -0.73 -45.53
CA MET A 1 -31.84 -1.74 -45.58
C MET A 1 -30.95 -1.53 -44.38
N ASN A 2 -30.90 -2.53 -43.48
CA ASN A 2 -30.05 -2.58 -42.30
C ASN A 2 -28.61 -2.89 -42.69
N SER A 3 -27.66 -2.04 -42.29
CA SER A 3 -26.23 -2.38 -42.33
C SER A 3 -25.68 -2.36 -40.91
N ARG A 4 -25.62 -3.54 -40.30
CA ARG A 4 -24.88 -3.80 -39.06
C ARG A 4 -23.40 -3.88 -39.42
N ILE A 5 -22.60 -2.91 -38.97
CA ILE A 5 -21.14 -3.00 -39.03
C ILE A 5 -20.67 -3.52 -37.66
N LEU A 6 -20.32 -4.81 -37.61
CA LEU A 6 -19.47 -5.35 -36.56
C LEU A 6 -18.03 -4.90 -36.84
N ALA A 7 -17.48 -4.06 -35.98
CA ALA A 7 -16.05 -3.80 -35.94
C ALA A 7 -15.44 -4.56 -34.76
N ALA A 8 -14.87 -5.72 -35.05
CA ALA A 8 -13.98 -6.44 -34.14
C ALA A 8 -12.62 -5.72 -34.14
N VAL A 9 -12.27 -5.08 -33.03
CA VAL A 9 -10.94 -4.51 -32.84
C VAL A 9 -10.05 -5.59 -32.23
N ALA A 10 -9.26 -6.25 -33.09
CA ALA A 10 -8.14 -7.07 -32.67
C ALA A 10 -7.00 -6.13 -32.23
N ALA A 11 -6.88 -5.91 -30.92
CA ALA A 11 -5.72 -5.25 -30.34
C ALA A 11 -4.63 -6.31 -30.07
N SER A 12 -3.70 -6.43 -31.01
CA SER A 12 -2.45 -7.17 -30.85
C SER A 12 -1.58 -6.50 -29.79
N ALA A 13 -1.73 -6.90 -28.52
CA ALA A 13 -0.82 -6.53 -27.46
C ALA A 13 0.39 -7.48 -27.47
N LEU A 14 1.55 -6.91 -27.77
CA LEU A 14 2.86 -7.54 -27.70
C LEU A 14 3.08 -8.12 -26.30
N THR A 15 3.02 -9.44 -26.18
CA THR A 15 3.45 -10.18 -24.99
C THR A 15 4.96 -10.19 -24.92
N VAL A 16 5.56 -9.14 -24.34
CA VAL A 16 6.94 -9.19 -23.87
C VAL A 16 6.90 -9.85 -22.49
N GLY A 17 7.30 -11.12 -22.43
CA GLY A 17 7.29 -11.91 -21.21
C GLY A 17 8.28 -11.40 -20.17
N LEU A 18 7.78 -10.68 -19.16
CA LEU A 18 8.39 -10.58 -17.84
C LEU A 18 7.68 -11.60 -16.93
N THR A 19 8.10 -12.86 -17.00
CA THR A 19 7.54 -13.95 -16.18
C THR A 19 8.10 -14.01 -14.75
N ALA A 20 8.62 -12.88 -14.22
CA ALA A 20 9.26 -12.83 -12.90
C ALA A 20 8.50 -12.02 -11.82
N CYS A 21 7.31 -11.48 -12.11
CA CYS A 21 6.45 -10.86 -11.09
C CYS A 21 5.20 -11.73 -10.91
N GLY A 22 5.25 -12.63 -9.93
CA GLY A 22 4.18 -13.56 -9.60
C GLY A 22 2.85 -12.85 -9.34
N SER A 23 1.76 -13.51 -9.77
CA SER A 23 0.35 -13.22 -9.49
C SER A 23 -0.07 -11.76 -9.72
N THR A 24 -0.60 -11.50 -10.92
CA THR A 24 -1.46 -10.35 -11.17
C THR A 24 -2.70 -10.46 -10.25
N SER A 25 -2.67 -9.79 -9.09
CA SER A 25 -3.91 -9.47 -8.38
C SER A 25 -4.69 -8.55 -9.30
N THR A 26 -5.67 -9.09 -10.03
CA THR A 26 -6.60 -8.30 -10.80
C THR A 26 -7.22 -7.29 -9.84
N PRO A 27 -7.17 -5.97 -10.11
CA PRO A 27 -7.80 -5.00 -9.22
C PRO A 27 -9.28 -5.35 -9.12
N THR A 28 -9.74 -5.76 -7.94
CA THR A 28 -11.14 -6.03 -7.68
C THR A 28 -11.87 -4.69 -7.66
N ALA A 29 -12.27 -4.22 -8.84
CA ALA A 29 -13.16 -3.08 -8.94
C ALA A 29 -14.49 -3.48 -8.30
N SER A 30 -14.80 -2.92 -7.12
CA SER A 30 -16.13 -3.08 -6.54
C SER A 30 -17.15 -2.41 -7.47
N PRO A 31 -18.26 -3.08 -7.82
CA PRO A 31 -19.30 -2.52 -8.68
C PRO A 31 -20.06 -1.34 -8.04
N GLU A 32 -19.93 -1.15 -6.72
CA GLU A 32 -20.53 -0.02 -6.00
C GLU A 32 -19.54 1.16 -5.89
N PRO A 33 -20.01 2.42 -5.97
CA PRO A 33 -19.19 3.60 -5.71
C PRO A 33 -18.55 3.52 -4.32
N GLN A 34 -17.22 3.41 -4.27
CA GLN A 34 -16.47 3.40 -3.02
C GLN A 34 -16.36 4.84 -2.50
N PRO A 35 -16.70 5.10 -1.22
CA PRO A 35 -16.53 6.43 -0.60
C PRO A 35 -15.13 6.99 -0.77
N PHE A 36 -14.12 6.14 -0.64
CA PHE A 36 -12.72 6.48 -0.90
C PHE A 36 -12.15 5.50 -1.92
N PRO A 37 -12.23 5.78 -3.23
CA PRO A 37 -11.78 4.85 -4.25
C PRO A 37 -10.30 4.50 -4.06
N ARG A 38 -9.91 3.30 -4.49
CA ARG A 38 -8.51 2.84 -4.50
C ARG A 38 -7.63 3.86 -5.22
N GLU A 39 -6.44 4.15 -4.69
CA GLU A 39 -5.48 5.03 -5.37
C GLU A 39 -5.04 4.42 -6.72
N PRO A 40 -5.27 5.09 -7.88
CA PRO A 40 -5.02 4.50 -9.19
C PRO A 40 -3.55 4.15 -9.44
N GLN A 41 -2.63 5.01 -8.98
CA GLN A 41 -1.18 4.86 -9.16
C GLN A 41 -0.52 4.03 -8.03
N CYS A 42 -1.31 3.55 -7.07
CA CYS A 42 -0.78 2.76 -5.97
C CYS A 42 -0.64 1.30 -6.39
N GLN A 43 0.51 0.71 -6.10
CA GLN A 43 0.76 -0.72 -6.21
C GLN A 43 1.04 -1.27 -4.82
N ASP A 44 0.28 -2.29 -4.41
CA ASP A 44 0.49 -2.91 -3.12
C ASP A 44 1.77 -3.74 -3.12
N ILE A 45 2.38 -3.87 -1.94
CA ILE A 45 3.58 -4.67 -1.74
C ILE A 45 3.15 -6.10 -1.40
N SER A 46 3.63 -7.05 -2.20
CA SER A 46 3.41 -8.47 -1.94
C SER A 46 4.30 -8.97 -0.81
N ARG A 47 3.83 -9.98 -0.06
CA ARG A 47 4.63 -10.63 0.99
C ARG A 47 5.92 -11.17 0.36
N PRO A 48 7.11 -10.87 0.91
CA PRO A 48 8.36 -11.40 0.38
C PRO A 48 8.50 -12.89 0.70
N ALA A 49 9.45 -13.56 0.04
CA ALA A 49 9.88 -14.90 0.43
C ALA A 49 10.44 -14.89 1.85
N ASP A 50 10.05 -15.88 2.64
CA ASP A 50 10.35 -15.97 4.07
C ASP A 50 10.70 -17.42 4.47
N PRO A 51 11.80 -17.99 3.92
CA PRO A 51 12.17 -19.39 4.15
C PRO A 51 12.47 -19.71 5.62
N HIS A 52 12.93 -18.71 6.38
CA HIS A 52 13.23 -18.84 7.80
C HIS A 52 12.04 -18.45 8.70
N ASN A 53 10.89 -18.12 8.11
CA ASN A 53 9.66 -17.75 8.81
C ASN A 53 9.84 -16.60 9.83
N VAL A 54 10.68 -15.61 9.50
CA VAL A 54 10.97 -14.47 10.38
C VAL A 54 9.81 -13.48 10.45
N ILE A 55 8.95 -13.42 9.43
CA ILE A 55 7.74 -12.59 9.48
C ILE A 55 6.70 -13.22 10.41
N GLY A 56 6.59 -14.55 10.40
CA GLY A 56 5.52 -15.27 11.08
C GLY A 56 4.13 -14.74 10.69
N SER A 57 3.34 -14.33 11.68
CA SER A 57 2.01 -13.74 11.51
C SER A 57 2.01 -12.22 11.26
N HIS A 58 3.16 -11.56 11.29
CA HIS A 58 3.28 -10.10 11.24
C HIS A 58 3.28 -9.53 9.81
N TRP A 59 2.44 -10.10 8.94
CA TRP A 59 2.19 -9.57 7.60
C TRP A 59 0.77 -9.03 7.50
N PHE A 60 0.64 -7.80 7.00
CA PHE A 60 -0.66 -7.18 6.77
C PHE A 60 -1.42 -7.87 5.63
N LYS A 61 -2.65 -8.28 5.90
CA LYS A 61 -3.53 -8.94 4.92
C LYS A 61 -4.30 -7.95 4.05
N ASP A 62 -4.58 -6.75 4.56
CA ASP A 62 -5.29 -5.74 3.79
C ASP A 62 -4.40 -5.17 2.68
N ASP A 63 -4.99 -4.73 1.57
CA ASP A 63 -4.29 -4.04 0.48
C ASP A 63 -4.08 -2.56 0.87
N SER A 64 -2.83 -2.11 0.95
CA SER A 64 -2.51 -0.74 1.37
C SER A 64 -3.10 0.33 0.44
N CYS A 65 -3.38 -0.02 -0.82
CA CYS A 65 -3.95 0.89 -1.80
C CYS A 65 -5.47 1.07 -1.66
N SER A 66 -6.14 0.14 -0.98
CA SER A 66 -7.60 0.12 -0.83
C SER A 66 -8.07 0.08 0.62
N ILE A 67 -7.18 0.12 1.61
CA ILE A 67 -7.61 0.28 3.00
C ILE A 67 -8.49 1.53 3.15
N LEU A 68 -9.48 1.40 4.04
CA LEU A 68 -10.50 2.40 4.34
C LEU A 68 -11.41 2.77 3.16
N ASN A 69 -11.40 2.02 2.05
CA ASN A 69 -12.21 2.35 0.87
C ASN A 69 -13.73 2.39 1.12
N MET A 70 -14.22 1.51 1.99
CA MET A 70 -15.64 1.42 2.37
C MET A 70 -15.98 2.21 3.64
N ASN A 71 -14.99 2.84 4.27
CA ASN A 71 -15.23 3.69 5.43
C ASN A 71 -15.97 4.97 5.02
N ARG A 72 -16.64 5.61 5.97
CA ARG A 72 -17.28 6.91 5.79
C ARG A 72 -16.75 7.88 6.84
N ALA A 73 -16.65 9.15 6.45
CA ALA A 73 -16.33 10.23 7.37
C ALA A 73 -17.39 10.30 8.48
N GLY A 74 -16.94 10.35 9.73
CA GLY A 74 -17.81 10.57 10.88
C GLY A 74 -18.30 12.02 10.97
N ALA A 75 -19.23 12.28 11.89
CA ALA A 75 -19.72 13.63 12.13
C ALA A 75 -18.55 14.56 12.50
N GLY A 76 -18.52 15.75 11.88
CA GLY A 76 -17.46 16.75 12.11
C GLY A 76 -16.17 16.53 11.34
N VAL A 77 -16.05 15.47 10.52
CA VAL A 77 -14.92 15.29 9.60
C VAL A 77 -15.32 15.80 8.23
N ASP A 78 -14.71 16.92 7.83
CA ASP A 78 -14.88 17.49 6.50
C ASP A 78 -14.40 16.52 5.39
N PRO A 79 -15.06 16.47 4.21
CA PRO A 79 -14.65 15.60 3.11
C PRO A 79 -13.16 15.73 2.72
N ASP A 80 -12.61 16.94 2.64
CA ASP A 80 -11.21 17.15 2.27
C ASP A 80 -10.25 16.61 3.34
N GLN A 81 -10.65 16.73 4.61
CA GLN A 81 -9.90 16.17 5.72
C GLN A 81 -9.98 14.64 5.74
N ALA A 82 -11.15 14.08 5.41
CA ALA A 82 -11.34 12.64 5.31
C ALA A 82 -10.44 12.03 4.22
N GLU A 83 -10.36 12.66 3.05
CA GLU A 83 -9.46 12.21 1.96
C GLU A 83 -8.00 12.22 2.39
N LYS A 84 -7.54 13.27 3.10
CA LYS A 84 -6.18 13.37 3.63
C LYS A 84 -5.88 12.26 4.65
N ILE A 85 -6.81 11.99 5.57
CA ILE A 85 -6.66 10.91 6.56
C ILE A 85 -6.55 9.55 5.88
N VAL A 86 -7.39 9.30 4.88
CA VAL A 86 -7.37 8.02 4.13
C VAL A 86 -6.07 7.88 3.35
N TYR A 87 -5.63 8.92 2.65
CA TYR A 87 -4.37 8.89 1.92
C TYR A 87 -3.17 8.63 2.85
N ASP A 88 -3.10 9.33 3.97
CA ASP A 88 -2.06 9.16 4.98
C ASP A 88 -2.04 7.73 5.57
N ALA A 89 -3.21 7.17 5.88
CA ALA A 89 -3.31 5.79 6.35
C ALA A 89 -2.78 4.78 5.32
N ARG A 90 -3.14 4.97 4.04
CA ARG A 90 -2.67 4.13 2.92
C ARG A 90 -1.15 4.19 2.80
N MET A 91 -0.57 5.38 2.90
CA MET A 91 0.88 5.57 2.81
C MET A 91 1.62 5.00 4.02
N LYS A 92 1.10 5.17 5.25
CA LYS A 92 1.64 4.55 6.47
C LYS A 92 1.67 3.02 6.34
N MET A 93 0.58 2.43 5.86
CA MET A 93 0.52 0.98 5.64
C MET A 93 1.45 0.50 4.52
N LEU A 94 1.54 1.23 3.41
CA LEU A 94 2.45 0.93 2.31
C LEU A 94 3.92 0.95 2.78
N PHE A 95 4.33 2.01 3.49
CA PHE A 95 5.67 2.11 4.05
C PHE A 95 5.92 1.06 5.13
N GLY A 96 4.92 0.75 5.95
CA GLY A 96 4.97 -0.35 6.91
C GLY A 96 5.26 -1.71 6.27
N LYS A 97 4.52 -2.07 5.22
CA LYS A 97 4.76 -3.29 4.43
C LYS A 97 6.16 -3.31 3.81
N ARG A 98 6.60 -2.18 3.25
CA ARG A 98 7.94 -2.03 2.67
C ARG A 98 9.03 -2.31 3.71
N ASP A 99 8.91 -1.69 4.88
CA ASP A 99 9.92 -1.82 5.92
C ASP A 99 10.00 -3.25 6.46
N ILE A 100 8.85 -3.90 6.67
CA ILE A 100 8.80 -5.34 7.04
C ILE A 100 9.43 -6.20 5.95
N ALA A 101 9.16 -5.91 4.67
CA ALA A 101 9.74 -6.67 3.56
C ALA A 101 11.28 -6.53 3.52
N MET A 102 11.79 -5.32 3.71
CA MET A 102 13.23 -5.05 3.76
C MET A 102 13.90 -5.73 4.96
N LEU A 103 13.28 -5.65 6.14
CA LEU A 103 13.76 -6.35 7.35
C LEU A 103 13.81 -7.87 7.13
N THR A 104 12.80 -8.43 6.47
CA THR A 104 12.75 -9.87 6.16
C THR A 104 13.87 -10.28 5.20
N ILE A 105 14.09 -9.50 4.15
CA ILE A 105 15.17 -9.76 3.19
C ILE A 105 16.52 -9.75 3.89
N GLU A 106 16.75 -8.76 4.76
CA GLU A 106 18.00 -8.66 5.51
C GLU A 106 18.17 -9.80 6.52
N ALA A 107 17.10 -10.16 7.23
CA ALA A 107 17.09 -11.28 8.15
C ALA A 107 17.46 -12.60 7.46
N ASN A 108 16.85 -12.89 6.31
CA ASN A 108 17.14 -14.11 5.56
C ASN A 108 18.61 -14.17 5.11
N LYS A 109 19.16 -13.04 4.61
CA LYS A 109 20.59 -12.96 4.25
C LYS A 109 21.50 -13.23 5.44
N GLN A 110 21.20 -12.65 6.61
CA GLN A 110 22.01 -12.86 7.80
C GLN A 110 21.89 -14.31 8.32
N LEU A 111 20.71 -14.93 8.22
CA LEU A 111 20.50 -16.32 8.65
C LEU A 111 21.16 -17.33 7.70
N ASP A 112 21.18 -17.06 6.40
CA ASP A 112 21.89 -17.87 5.39
C ASP A 112 23.41 -17.73 5.52
N HIS A 113 23.89 -16.55 5.92
CA HIS A 113 25.30 -16.21 6.04
C HIS A 113 25.62 -15.56 7.39
N PRO A 114 25.56 -16.32 8.50
CA PRO A 114 25.74 -15.77 9.83
C PRO A 114 27.14 -15.16 9.98
N SER A 115 27.19 -13.85 10.21
CA SER A 115 28.40 -13.11 10.50
C SER A 115 28.11 -11.92 11.41
N GLY A 116 29.06 -11.61 12.31
CA GLY A 116 28.98 -10.45 13.18
C GLY A 116 27.84 -10.47 14.21
N VAL A 117 27.18 -9.33 14.39
CA VAL A 117 26.15 -9.09 15.41
C VAL A 117 24.83 -9.75 15.01
N THR A 118 24.32 -10.64 15.86
CA THR A 118 22.97 -11.23 15.70
C THR A 118 21.90 -10.20 16.03
N THR A 119 21.01 -9.93 15.07
CA THR A 119 19.85 -9.05 15.26
C THR A 119 18.60 -9.88 15.46
N ASP A 120 17.77 -9.54 16.44
CA ASP A 120 16.41 -10.12 16.59
C ASP A 120 15.45 -9.48 15.58
N PHE A 121 15.53 -9.93 14.33
CA PHE A 121 14.66 -9.43 13.27
C PHE A 121 13.18 -9.74 13.49
N ALA A 122 12.86 -10.89 14.11
CA ALA A 122 11.47 -11.24 14.40
C ALA A 122 10.84 -10.23 15.38
N GLY A 123 11.55 -9.86 16.44
CA GLY A 123 11.14 -8.82 17.38
C GLY A 123 10.97 -7.45 16.72
N VAL A 124 11.93 -7.04 15.88
CA VAL A 124 11.87 -5.75 15.15
C VAL A 124 10.70 -5.72 14.16
N ILE A 125 10.45 -6.81 13.43
CA ILE A 125 9.31 -6.94 12.51
C ILE A 125 7.99 -6.86 13.29
N ALA A 126 7.87 -7.58 14.42
CA ALA A 126 6.68 -7.54 15.27
C ALA A 126 6.41 -6.13 15.80
N GLN A 127 7.44 -5.42 16.25
CA GLN A 127 7.34 -4.03 16.70
C GLN A 127 6.89 -3.10 15.57
N ARG A 128 7.47 -3.24 14.37
CA ARG A 128 7.08 -2.42 13.20
C ARG A 128 5.62 -2.68 12.81
N HIS A 129 5.21 -3.95 12.80
CA HIS A 129 3.81 -4.33 12.53
C HIS A 129 2.86 -3.72 13.57
N ALA A 130 3.19 -3.78 14.86
CA ALA A 130 2.39 -3.18 15.92
C ALA A 130 2.28 -1.65 15.79
N SER A 131 3.38 -0.96 15.47
CA SER A 131 3.39 0.49 15.23
C SER A 131 2.45 0.88 14.09
N VAL A 132 2.59 0.22 12.94
CA VAL A 132 1.77 0.52 11.76
C VAL A 132 0.30 0.17 12.01
N THR A 133 0.01 -0.92 12.74
CA THR A 133 -1.37 -1.25 13.16
C THR A 133 -1.97 -0.13 14.00
N LYS A 134 -1.21 0.40 14.97
CA LYS A 134 -1.63 1.54 15.80
C LYS A 134 -1.88 2.78 14.94
N GLU A 135 -0.94 3.15 14.08
CA GLU A 135 -1.05 4.31 13.19
C GLU A 135 -2.28 4.24 12.27
N VAL A 136 -2.58 3.07 11.69
CA VAL A 136 -3.77 2.88 10.84
C VAL A 136 -5.07 2.92 11.66
N ASN A 137 -5.07 2.37 12.87
CA ASN A 137 -6.22 2.47 13.77
C ASN A 137 -6.49 3.91 14.22
N GLU A 138 -5.45 4.68 14.53
CA GLU A 138 -5.58 6.11 14.86
C GLU A 138 -6.15 6.89 13.67
N SER A 139 -5.71 6.60 12.44
CA SER A 139 -6.32 7.19 11.24
C SER A 139 -7.78 6.77 11.06
N ARG A 140 -8.14 5.52 11.38
CA ARG A 140 -9.53 5.05 11.35
C ARG A 140 -10.41 5.77 12.38
N GLU A 141 -9.90 6.01 13.58
CA GLU A 141 -10.60 6.75 14.63
C GLU A 141 -10.76 8.24 14.26
N ALA A 142 -9.71 8.85 13.72
CA ALA A 142 -9.75 10.22 13.21
C ALA A 142 -10.76 10.37 12.07
N LEU A 143 -10.79 9.43 11.11
CA LEU A 143 -11.79 9.39 10.05
C LEU A 143 -13.21 9.26 10.60
N GLY A 144 -13.38 8.56 11.72
CA GLY A 144 -14.64 8.43 12.44
C GLY A 144 -15.04 9.64 13.30
N GLY A 145 -14.29 10.75 13.26
CA GLY A 145 -14.57 11.96 14.03
C GLY A 145 -14.07 11.94 15.48
N ARG A 146 -13.23 10.95 15.84
CA ARG A 146 -12.68 10.77 17.19
C ARG A 146 -11.16 10.71 17.12
N ALA A 147 -10.54 11.75 16.59
CA ALA A 147 -9.08 11.80 16.45
C ALA A 147 -8.40 11.68 17.83
N PRO A 148 -7.48 10.73 18.01
CA PRO A 148 -6.68 10.63 19.23
C PRO A 148 -5.89 11.91 19.52
N GLU A 149 -5.55 12.13 20.78
CA GLU A 149 -4.70 13.26 21.15
C GLU A 149 -3.36 13.21 20.41
N GLY A 150 -2.97 14.33 19.80
CA GLY A 150 -1.74 14.44 19.03
C GLY A 150 -1.79 13.79 17.64
N PHE A 151 -2.94 13.26 17.20
CA PHE A 151 -3.10 12.74 15.83
C PHE A 151 -2.81 13.84 14.80
N LYS A 152 -1.97 13.51 13.82
CA LYS A 152 -1.62 14.37 12.70
C LYS A 152 -1.56 13.54 11.42
N VAL A 153 -2.09 14.13 10.35
CA VAL A 153 -1.82 13.69 8.99
C VAL A 153 -0.39 14.12 8.68
N THR A 154 0.49 13.16 8.38
CA THR A 154 1.92 13.43 8.14
C THR A 154 2.29 13.27 6.66
N ILE A 155 1.47 12.58 5.88
CA ILE A 155 1.70 12.34 4.46
C ILE A 155 0.47 12.84 3.69
N VAL A 156 0.65 13.89 2.91
CA VAL A 156 -0.41 14.45 2.05
C VAL A 156 -0.06 14.28 0.57
N LYS A 157 -1.10 14.14 -0.24
CA LYS A 157 -0.97 13.96 -1.69
C LYS A 157 -0.41 15.22 -2.33
N GLY A 158 0.73 15.11 -3.02
CA GLY A 158 1.40 16.24 -3.70
C GLY A 158 2.62 16.81 -2.97
N ASP A 159 2.82 16.51 -1.68
CA ASP A 159 3.95 17.02 -0.89
C ASP A 159 5.18 16.08 -0.89
N VAL A 160 5.15 14.99 -1.66
CA VAL A 160 6.32 14.15 -1.88
C VAL A 160 7.20 14.79 -2.96
N PRO A 161 8.45 15.21 -2.66
CA PRO A 161 9.40 15.57 -3.71
C PRO A 161 9.52 14.38 -4.65
N SER A 162 9.31 14.59 -5.94
CA SER A 162 9.54 13.58 -6.96
C SER A 162 10.92 12.94 -6.72
N ALA A 163 10.96 11.62 -6.55
CA ALA A 163 12.20 10.87 -6.32
C ALA A 163 13.10 10.79 -7.58
N SER A 164 12.92 11.69 -8.54
CA SER A 164 13.80 11.85 -9.69
C SER A 164 14.28 13.31 -9.77
N PRO A 165 15.56 13.58 -9.41
CA PRO A 165 16.23 14.76 -9.92
C PRO A 165 16.49 14.51 -11.41
N GLY A 166 15.63 15.07 -12.26
CA GLY A 166 15.84 15.12 -13.70
C GLY A 166 14.85 14.27 -14.51
N ILE A 167 13.79 14.91 -14.97
CA ILE A 167 13.49 15.23 -16.38
C ILE A 167 12.16 15.96 -16.30
N ALA A 168 12.21 17.28 -16.12
CA ALA A 168 11.07 18.11 -16.49
C ALA A 168 11.07 18.20 -18.03
N PRO A 169 9.95 17.93 -18.73
CA PRO A 169 9.87 18.18 -20.15
C PRO A 169 10.10 19.68 -20.38
N LYS A 170 11.09 20.01 -21.21
CA LYS A 170 11.31 21.38 -21.67
C LYS A 170 10.04 21.83 -22.42
N LYS A 171 9.55 23.02 -22.09
CA LYS A 171 8.51 23.71 -22.86
C LYS A 171 9.01 23.99 -24.27
#